data_AF-A0A4Y8SM07-F1
#
_entry.id   AF-A0A4Y8SM07-F1
#
_cell.length_a   1.000
_cell.length_b   1.000
_cell.length_c   1.000
_cell.angle_alpha   90.00
_cell.angle_beta   90.00
_cell.angle_gamma   90.00
#
_symmetry.space_group_name_H-M   'P 1'
#
loop_
_entity.id
_entity.type
_entity.pdbx_description
1 polymer ?
#
loop_
_entity_poly.entity_id
_entity_poly.type
_entity_poly.pdbx_seq_one_letter_code
_entity_poly.pdbx_strand_id
1 'polypeptide(L)'
;MKKTFALNPARTALAGLAVIGSLAFTLVPMGSAQAAVQCPQPNSGGAPVVNQQHVFCGEVANNRAKGFHSRPAGQLPATVAFTAATTNTPQGPAGIYVLRSFNITQHGVTATKSISTMFPDSCSQANVVAAIQNAYNNRTALNGNEFRGPSGASCQAGTPAASFNIVGYMDATGTVVTTAYPDY
;
A
#
# COMPACT_ATOMS: atom_id res chain seq x y z
N MET A 1 -83.46 4.12 40.85
CA MET A 1 -83.16 4.26 39.39
C MET A 1 -81.86 5.03 39.23
N LYS A 2 -80.91 4.52 38.41
CA LYS A 2 -79.93 5.26 37.55
C LYS A 2 -79.12 6.40 38.22
N LYS A 3 -77.78 6.48 38.18
CA LYS A 3 -76.74 6.04 37.23
C LYS A 3 -75.38 6.18 37.92
N THR A 4 -74.43 5.31 37.56
CA THR A 4 -73.01 5.42 37.87
C THR A 4 -72.31 6.30 36.84
N PHE A 5 -71.35 7.14 37.25
CA PHE A 5 -70.23 7.59 36.40
C PHE A 5 -68.96 7.69 37.25
N ALA A 6 -67.88 7.12 36.73
CA ALA A 6 -66.57 6.99 37.35
C ALA A 6 -65.61 8.11 36.92
N LEU A 7 -64.60 8.39 37.75
CA LEU A 7 -63.41 9.18 37.39
C LEU A 7 -62.13 8.48 37.87
N ASN A 8 -61.11 8.55 37.01
CA ASN A 8 -59.82 7.84 37.01
C ASN A 8 -58.88 8.16 38.20
N PRO A 9 -58.01 7.22 38.61
CA PRO A 9 -56.84 7.53 39.44
C PRO A 9 -55.59 7.82 38.60
N ALA A 10 -54.88 8.88 38.98
CA ALA A 10 -53.55 9.20 38.45
C ALA A 10 -52.46 8.36 39.15
N ARG A 11 -51.48 7.99 38.33
CA ARG A 11 -50.33 7.12 38.59
C ARG A 11 -49.32 7.74 39.56
N THR A 12 -48.60 6.92 40.32
CA THR A 12 -47.14 7.04 40.42
C THR A 12 -46.52 5.74 40.95
N ALA A 13 -45.62 5.16 40.17
CA ALA A 13 -44.81 4.00 40.52
C ALA A 13 -43.40 4.48 40.92
N LEU A 14 -42.84 3.92 42.00
CA LEU A 14 -41.44 4.15 42.38
C LEU A 14 -40.56 2.97 41.96
N ALA A 15 -39.38 3.34 41.47
CA ALA A 15 -38.37 2.55 40.78
C ALA A 15 -37.69 1.49 41.66
N GLY A 16 -37.47 0.30 41.08
CA GLY A 16 -36.49 -0.67 41.54
C GLY A 16 -35.14 -0.42 40.85
N LEU A 17 -34.08 -0.27 41.65
CA LEU A 17 -32.71 -0.07 41.19
C LEU A 17 -32.10 -1.44 40.82
N ALA A 18 -31.91 -1.71 39.53
CA ALA A 18 -31.13 -2.85 39.06
C ALA A 18 -29.68 -2.39 38.80
N VAL A 19 -28.75 -2.86 39.62
CA VAL A 19 -27.30 -2.67 39.39
C VAL A 19 -26.87 -3.66 38.31
N ILE A 20 -26.75 -3.19 37.06
CA ILE A 20 -26.17 -3.95 35.96
C ILE A 20 -24.68 -3.64 35.93
N GLY A 21 -23.84 -4.55 36.44
CA GLY A 21 -22.39 -4.47 36.30
C GLY A 21 -22.00 -4.54 34.83
N SER A 22 -21.55 -3.42 34.26
CA SER A 22 -21.10 -3.33 32.87
C SER A 22 -19.70 -3.93 32.74
N LEU A 23 -19.60 -5.15 32.19
CA LEU A 23 -18.35 -5.68 31.65
C LEU A 23 -18.02 -4.88 30.38
N ALA A 24 -17.19 -3.84 30.51
CA ALA A 24 -16.66 -3.10 29.37
C ALA A 24 -15.60 -3.96 28.66
N PHE A 25 -16.02 -4.75 27.68
CA PHE A 25 -15.12 -5.44 26.76
C PHE A 25 -14.50 -4.39 25.82
N THR A 26 -13.28 -3.94 26.13
CA THR A 26 -12.52 -3.06 25.24
C THR A 26 -12.15 -3.85 23.98
N LEU A 27 -12.88 -3.63 22.89
CA LEU A 27 -12.52 -4.10 21.56
C LEU A 27 -11.23 -3.37 21.12
N VAL A 28 -10.07 -3.99 21.40
CA VAL A 28 -8.82 -3.57 20.79
C VAL A 28 -8.94 -3.91 19.30
N PRO A 29 -8.84 -2.94 18.37
CA PRO A 29 -8.86 -3.24 16.95
C PRO A 29 -7.58 -4.03 16.63
N MET A 30 -7.71 -5.34 16.42
CA MET A 30 -6.65 -6.14 15.82
C MET A 30 -6.47 -5.64 14.40
N GLY A 31 -5.35 -4.93 14.15
CA GLY A 31 -4.98 -4.51 12.81
C GLY A 31 -4.93 -5.74 11.89
N SER A 32 -5.67 -5.69 10.78
CA SER A 32 -5.66 -6.74 9.77
C SER A 32 -4.25 -6.90 9.20
N ALA A 33 -3.60 -8.03 9.47
CA ALA A 33 -2.35 -8.40 8.82
C ALA A 33 -2.59 -8.50 7.31
N GLN A 34 -1.92 -7.66 6.52
CA GLN A 34 -1.99 -7.71 5.06
C GLN A 34 -1.12 -8.86 4.54
N ALA A 35 -1.70 -9.70 3.68
CA ALA A 35 -0.97 -10.78 3.03
C ALA A 35 0.00 -10.24 1.97
N ALA A 36 1.01 -11.04 1.63
CA ALA A 36 1.91 -10.76 0.53
C ALA A 36 1.16 -10.60 -0.81
N VAL A 37 1.70 -9.79 -1.71
CA VAL A 37 1.18 -9.66 -3.08
C VAL A 37 1.29 -11.01 -3.79
N GLN A 38 0.18 -11.48 -4.34
CA GLN A 38 0.16 -12.73 -5.10
C GLN A 38 0.67 -12.49 -6.52
N CYS A 39 1.66 -13.26 -6.98
CA CYS A 39 2.21 -13.11 -8.33
C CYS A 39 1.77 -14.25 -9.26
N PRO A 40 1.54 -14.01 -10.56
CA PRO A 40 1.77 -12.76 -11.29
C PRO A 40 0.67 -11.70 -11.06
N GLN A 41 0.99 -10.44 -11.36
CA GLN A 41 0.06 -9.32 -11.23
C GLN A 41 -0.35 -8.77 -12.61
N PRO A 42 -1.65 -8.49 -12.85
CA PRO A 42 -2.09 -7.81 -14.05
C PRO A 42 -1.72 -6.33 -13.99
N ASN A 43 -1.71 -5.65 -15.14
CA ASN A 43 -1.69 -4.20 -15.19
C ASN A 43 -2.83 -3.59 -14.34
N SER A 44 -2.57 -2.42 -13.74
CA SER A 44 -3.60 -1.72 -12.96
C SER A 44 -4.72 -1.20 -13.86
N GLY A 45 -5.89 -0.93 -13.28
CA GLY A 45 -6.86 -0.04 -13.90
C GLY A 45 -6.43 1.42 -13.83
N GLY A 46 -7.19 2.29 -14.51
CA GLY A 46 -6.99 3.74 -14.50
C GLY A 46 -6.07 4.27 -15.59
N ALA A 47 -5.86 5.59 -15.59
CA ALA A 47 -5.00 6.30 -16.53
C ALA A 47 -3.96 7.16 -15.75
N PRO A 48 -2.66 6.88 -15.87
CA PRO A 48 -2.07 5.84 -16.70
C PRO A 48 -2.30 4.44 -16.10
N VAL A 49 -2.18 3.44 -16.95
CA VAL A 49 -2.07 2.04 -16.52
C VAL A 49 -0.70 1.83 -15.88
N VAL A 50 -0.60 1.06 -14.80
CA VAL A 50 0.66 0.74 -14.12
C VAL A 50 0.99 -0.74 -14.29
N ASN A 51 2.23 -1.05 -14.69
CA ASN A 51 2.74 -2.42 -14.71
C ASN A 51 3.00 -2.92 -13.28
N GLN A 52 1.96 -3.51 -12.67
CA GLN A 52 2.02 -4.02 -11.30
C GLN A 52 2.95 -5.23 -11.16
N GLN A 53 3.09 -6.05 -12.21
CA GLN A 53 4.06 -7.16 -12.22
C GLN A 53 5.46 -6.62 -11.95
N HIS A 54 5.85 -5.57 -12.66
CA HIS A 54 7.17 -4.97 -12.50
C HIS A 54 7.35 -4.32 -11.12
N VAL A 55 6.35 -3.58 -10.63
CA VAL A 55 6.46 -2.84 -9.36
C VAL A 55 6.44 -3.77 -8.14
N PHE A 56 5.57 -4.79 -8.11
CA PHE A 56 5.35 -5.60 -6.89
C PHE A 56 5.96 -7.00 -6.95
N CYS A 57 6.08 -7.62 -8.12
CA CYS A 57 6.54 -9.00 -8.23
C CYS A 57 7.99 -9.10 -8.71
N GLY A 58 8.46 -8.09 -9.44
CA GLY A 58 9.71 -8.15 -10.18
C GLY A 58 9.64 -9.11 -11.36
N GLU A 59 10.70 -9.07 -12.17
CA GLU A 59 10.79 -9.80 -13.43
C GLU A 59 12.21 -10.36 -13.62
N VAL A 60 12.31 -11.48 -14.32
CA VAL A 60 13.59 -12.04 -14.78
C VAL A 60 13.57 -12.13 -16.30
N ALA A 61 14.47 -11.39 -16.93
CA ALA A 61 14.64 -11.40 -18.39
C ALA A 61 16.12 -11.37 -18.74
N ASN A 62 16.55 -12.21 -19.68
CA ASN A 62 17.96 -12.32 -20.10
C ASN A 62 18.91 -12.53 -18.90
N ASN A 63 18.54 -13.43 -17.96
CA ASN A 63 19.25 -13.70 -16.71
C ASN A 63 19.50 -12.47 -15.83
N ARG A 64 18.67 -11.42 -15.96
CA ARG A 64 18.73 -10.21 -15.15
C ARG A 64 17.41 -9.99 -14.43
N ALA A 65 17.49 -9.76 -13.13
CA ALA A 65 16.36 -9.36 -12.31
C ALA A 65 16.06 -7.86 -12.50
N LYS A 66 14.77 -7.52 -12.62
CA LYS A 66 14.25 -6.15 -12.81
C LYS A 66 13.04 -5.90 -11.89
N GLY A 67 12.71 -4.63 -11.69
CA GLY A 67 11.57 -4.24 -10.89
C GLY A 67 11.72 -4.55 -9.41
N PHE A 68 10.59 -4.90 -8.79
CA PHE A 68 10.38 -5.03 -7.35
C PHE A 68 10.75 -3.75 -6.59
N HIS A 69 9.83 -2.79 -6.62
CA HIS A 69 9.95 -1.47 -6.00
C HIS A 69 9.02 -1.29 -4.82
N SER A 70 8.17 -2.26 -4.49
CA SER A 70 7.27 -2.16 -3.33
C SER A 70 7.07 -3.50 -2.65
N ARG A 71 6.98 -3.41 -1.32
CA ARG A 71 6.77 -4.50 -0.38
C ARG A 71 5.64 -4.10 0.58
N PRO A 72 4.36 -4.10 0.13
CA PRO A 72 3.25 -3.69 0.99
C PRO A 72 3.25 -4.44 2.33
N ALA A 73 3.10 -3.71 3.42
CA ALA A 73 3.17 -4.21 4.80
C ALA A 73 4.45 -5.00 5.15
N GLY A 74 5.56 -4.75 4.44
CA GLY A 74 6.82 -5.46 4.68
C GLY A 74 6.83 -6.90 4.14
N GLN A 75 5.79 -7.33 3.42
CA GLN A 75 5.62 -8.71 2.94
C GLN A 75 6.24 -8.94 1.57
N LEU A 76 7.09 -9.96 1.47
CA LEU A 76 7.68 -10.37 0.19
C LEU A 76 6.70 -11.23 -0.61
N PRO A 77 6.51 -10.98 -1.92
CA PRO A 77 5.83 -11.92 -2.79
C PRO A 77 6.65 -13.22 -2.93
N ALA A 78 5.99 -14.31 -3.33
CA ALA A 78 6.67 -15.60 -3.54
C ALA A 78 7.78 -15.57 -4.59
N THR A 79 7.80 -14.56 -5.46
CA THR A 79 8.84 -14.36 -6.48
C THR A 79 10.12 -13.74 -5.93
N VAL A 80 10.15 -13.27 -4.67
CA VAL A 80 11.29 -12.54 -4.10
C VAL A 80 11.80 -13.25 -2.85
N ALA A 81 13.11 -13.46 -2.80
CA ALA A 81 13.78 -14.04 -1.65
C ALA A 81 14.98 -13.17 -1.23
N PHE A 82 15.04 -12.86 0.06
CA PHE A 82 16.25 -12.29 0.66
C PHE A 82 17.27 -13.40 0.90
N THR A 83 18.53 -13.03 0.78
CA THR A 83 19.67 -13.92 1.03
C THR A 83 20.50 -13.35 2.17
N ALA A 84 21.52 -14.09 2.63
CA ALA A 84 22.48 -13.56 3.59
C ALA A 84 23.24 -12.32 3.09
N ALA A 85 23.29 -12.09 1.77
CA ALA A 85 23.91 -10.92 1.17
C ALA A 85 22.95 -9.72 1.04
N THR A 86 21.65 -9.91 1.32
CA THR A 86 20.67 -8.83 1.17
C THR A 86 20.88 -7.77 2.23
N THR A 87 21.05 -6.52 1.78
CA THR A 87 21.18 -5.35 2.66
C THR A 87 20.07 -4.36 2.38
N ASN A 88 19.63 -3.64 3.41
CA ASN A 88 18.82 -2.44 3.26
C ASN A 88 19.58 -1.20 3.74
N THR A 89 19.36 -0.06 3.10
CA THR A 89 19.72 1.21 3.73
C THR A 89 18.72 1.53 4.85
N PRO A 90 19.13 2.29 5.89
CA PRO A 90 18.17 2.89 6.79
C PRO A 90 17.11 3.65 5.99
N GLN A 91 15.86 3.60 6.46
CA GLN A 91 14.77 4.35 5.83
C GLN A 91 15.14 5.84 5.81
N GLY A 92 15.26 6.41 4.60
CA GLY A 92 15.48 7.83 4.39
C GLY A 92 14.25 8.65 4.80
N PRO A 93 14.31 9.98 4.64
CA PRO A 93 13.13 10.83 4.80
C PRO A 93 11.95 10.26 3.99
N ALA A 94 10.78 10.19 4.61
CA ALA A 94 9.60 9.55 4.05
C ALA A 94 9.64 8.02 3.90
N GLY A 95 10.40 7.26 4.71
CA GLY A 95 10.25 5.81 4.81
C GLY A 95 10.72 5.00 3.58
N ILE A 96 11.29 5.68 2.59
CA ILE A 96 11.91 5.10 1.39
C ILE A 96 13.22 4.44 1.79
N TYR A 97 13.55 3.29 1.22
CA TYR A 97 14.80 2.61 1.48
C TYR A 97 15.31 1.92 0.22
N VAL A 98 16.58 1.52 0.23
CA VAL A 98 17.20 0.82 -0.88
C VAL A 98 17.49 -0.60 -0.45
N LEU A 99 17.02 -1.58 -1.22
CA LEU A 99 17.43 -2.98 -1.12
C LEU A 99 18.56 -3.26 -2.10
N ARG A 100 19.50 -4.11 -1.70
CA ARG A 100 20.58 -4.60 -2.56
C ARG A 100 20.73 -6.11 -2.41
N SER A 101 21.20 -6.77 -3.47
CA SER A 101 21.63 -8.17 -3.45
C SER A 101 20.55 -9.14 -2.94
N PHE A 102 19.39 -9.14 -3.57
CA PHE A 102 18.30 -10.11 -3.32
C PHE A 102 17.93 -10.86 -4.59
N ASN A 103 17.22 -11.98 -4.47
CA ASN A 103 16.87 -12.81 -5.61
C ASN A 103 15.42 -12.55 -6.05
N ILE A 104 15.22 -12.57 -7.37
CA ILE A 104 13.91 -12.63 -8.01
C ILE A 104 13.85 -13.92 -8.81
N THR A 105 12.77 -14.68 -8.65
CA THR A 105 12.48 -15.90 -9.39
C THR A 105 11.21 -15.71 -10.21
N GLN A 106 11.32 -15.91 -11.52
CA GLN A 106 10.18 -15.89 -12.44
C GLN A 106 10.30 -17.05 -13.43
N HIS A 107 9.22 -17.80 -13.61
CA HIS A 107 9.17 -18.96 -14.52
C HIS A 107 10.33 -19.96 -14.29
N GLY A 108 10.68 -20.22 -13.03
CA GLY A 108 11.75 -21.14 -12.65
C GLY A 108 13.17 -20.60 -12.80
N VAL A 109 13.35 -19.38 -13.35
CA VAL A 109 14.66 -18.74 -13.49
C VAL A 109 14.86 -17.79 -12.32
N THR A 110 15.98 -17.92 -11.63
CA THR A 110 16.37 -17.04 -10.52
C THR A 110 17.52 -16.14 -10.95
N ALA A 111 17.41 -14.84 -10.70
CA ALA A 111 18.47 -13.87 -10.91
C ALA A 111 18.60 -12.93 -9.72
N THR A 112 19.82 -12.46 -9.46
CA THR A 112 20.08 -11.49 -8.39
C THR A 112 19.78 -10.07 -8.87
N LYS A 113 18.97 -9.35 -8.11
CA LYS A 113 18.75 -7.91 -8.24
C LYS A 113 19.82 -7.16 -7.44
N SER A 114 20.59 -6.34 -8.13
CA SER A 114 21.69 -5.58 -7.53
C SER A 114 21.21 -4.44 -6.63
N ILE A 115 20.16 -3.74 -7.03
CA ILE A 115 19.63 -2.56 -6.33
C ILE A 115 18.14 -2.38 -6.61
N SER A 116 17.35 -1.96 -5.63
CA SER A 116 16.00 -1.43 -5.84
C SER A 116 15.70 -0.35 -4.82
N THR A 117 15.17 0.79 -5.28
CA THR A 117 14.58 1.79 -4.40
C THR A 117 13.14 1.40 -4.11
N MET A 118 12.78 1.38 -2.83
CA MET A 118 11.56 0.80 -2.33
C MET A 118 10.60 1.87 -1.83
N PHE A 119 9.35 1.79 -2.30
CA PHE A 119 8.23 2.47 -1.68
C PHE A 119 8.14 2.12 -0.18
N PRO A 120 7.65 3.04 0.66
CA PRO A 120 7.46 2.77 2.09
C PRO A 120 6.60 1.52 2.30
N ASP A 121 7.03 0.64 3.21
CA ASP A 121 6.31 -0.60 3.52
C ASP A 121 4.90 -0.32 4.09
N SER A 122 4.66 0.88 4.63
CA SER A 122 3.35 1.34 5.10
C SER A 122 2.35 1.60 3.98
N CYS A 123 2.80 1.72 2.73
CA CYS A 123 1.92 1.92 1.60
C CYS A 123 1.35 0.58 1.12
N SER A 124 0.01 0.49 1.10
CA SER A 124 -0.69 -0.64 0.48
C SER A 124 -0.42 -0.68 -1.03
N GLN A 125 -0.68 -1.82 -1.66
CA GLN A 125 -0.58 -1.97 -3.12
C GLN A 125 -1.39 -0.89 -3.86
N ALA A 126 -2.64 -0.65 -3.44
CA ALA A 126 -3.51 0.37 -4.02
C ALA A 126 -2.95 1.79 -3.83
N ASN A 127 -2.40 2.09 -2.65
CA ASN A 127 -1.78 3.38 -2.36
C ASN A 127 -0.54 3.64 -3.22
N VAL A 128 0.27 2.62 -3.48
CA VAL A 128 1.43 2.73 -4.39
C VAL A 128 0.98 2.99 -5.82
N VAL A 129 -0.03 2.25 -6.33
CA VAL A 129 -0.59 2.48 -7.67
C VAL A 129 -1.14 3.91 -7.79
N ALA A 130 -1.95 4.35 -6.83
CA ALA A 130 -2.50 5.70 -6.80
C ALA A 130 -1.40 6.78 -6.75
N ALA A 131 -0.34 6.56 -5.99
CA ALA A 131 0.79 7.48 -5.92
C ALA A 131 1.56 7.56 -7.24
N ILE A 132 1.76 6.43 -7.94
CA ILE A 132 2.38 6.41 -9.28
C ILE A 132 1.51 7.17 -10.29
N GLN A 133 0.19 6.95 -10.27
CA GLN A 133 -0.75 7.67 -11.14
C GLN A 133 -0.78 9.16 -10.82
N ASN A 134 -0.73 9.53 -9.54
CA ASN A 134 -0.61 10.93 -9.13
C ASN A 134 0.69 11.56 -9.63
N ALA A 135 1.82 10.88 -9.45
CA ALA A 135 3.12 11.36 -9.92
C ALA A 135 3.13 11.55 -11.44
N TYR A 136 2.54 10.61 -12.20
CA TYR A 136 2.37 10.78 -13.64
C TYR A 136 1.50 11.99 -13.98
N ASN A 137 0.34 12.15 -13.34
CA ASN A 137 -0.58 13.24 -13.67
C ASN A 137 -0.03 14.63 -13.29
N ASN A 138 0.89 14.68 -12.32
CA ASN A 138 1.56 15.89 -11.85
C ASN A 138 3.05 15.89 -12.19
N ARG A 139 3.41 15.28 -13.33
CA ARG A 139 4.81 15.05 -13.71
C ARG A 139 5.46 16.26 -14.36
N THR A 140 6.76 16.36 -14.16
CA THR A 140 7.68 16.98 -15.11
C THR A 140 8.22 15.88 -16.03
N ALA A 141 8.12 16.09 -17.34
CA ALA A 141 8.72 15.19 -18.32
C ALA A 141 10.25 15.31 -18.27
N LEU A 142 10.94 14.18 -18.29
CA LEU A 142 12.39 14.09 -18.38
C LEU A 142 12.77 13.57 -19.77
N ASN A 143 14.04 13.21 -19.97
CA ASN A 143 14.52 12.76 -21.27
C ASN A 143 13.84 11.45 -21.69
N GLY A 144 13.36 11.39 -22.94
CA GLY A 144 12.72 10.20 -23.50
C GLY A 144 11.34 9.93 -22.90
N ASN A 145 11.12 8.73 -22.40
CA ASN A 145 9.87 8.26 -21.80
C ASN A 145 9.86 8.39 -20.26
N GLU A 146 10.88 9.04 -19.69
CA GLU A 146 11.03 9.22 -18.25
C GLU A 146 10.21 10.40 -17.74
N PHE A 147 9.72 10.29 -16.50
CA PHE A 147 9.07 11.37 -15.80
C PHE A 147 9.40 11.37 -14.32
N ARG A 148 9.22 12.54 -13.70
CA ARG A 148 9.30 12.71 -12.25
C ARG A 148 8.11 13.49 -11.73
N GLY A 149 7.50 13.03 -10.65
CA GLY A 149 6.38 13.74 -10.02
C GLY A 149 6.13 13.35 -8.57
N PRO A 150 5.30 14.10 -7.83
CA PRO A 150 5.06 13.86 -6.42
C PRO A 150 4.14 12.64 -6.19
N SER A 151 4.41 11.87 -5.14
CA SER A 151 3.58 10.75 -4.67
C SER A 151 2.18 11.18 -4.21
N GLY A 152 2.03 12.44 -3.80
CA GLY A 152 0.78 12.97 -3.29
C GLY A 152 0.45 12.44 -1.89
N ALA A 153 -0.84 12.36 -1.58
CA ALA A 153 -1.31 11.94 -0.25
C ALA A 153 -1.54 10.42 -0.11
N SER A 154 -1.60 9.68 -1.22
CA SER A 154 -1.95 8.25 -1.19
C SER A 154 -0.85 7.38 -0.62
N CYS A 155 0.41 7.72 -0.90
CA CYS A 155 1.57 7.07 -0.31
C CYS A 155 2.51 8.16 0.22
N GLN A 156 2.43 8.36 1.53
CA GLN A 156 3.28 9.25 2.31
C GLN A 156 3.99 8.43 3.37
N ALA A 157 5.10 8.94 3.87
CA ALA A 157 5.75 8.34 5.02
C ALA A 157 6.62 9.35 5.75
N GLY A 158 7.27 8.91 6.83
CA GLY A 158 7.95 9.78 7.80
C GLY A 158 7.01 10.24 8.91
N THR A 159 7.52 11.04 9.84
CA THR A 159 6.74 11.65 10.94
C THR A 159 7.14 13.11 11.08
N PRO A 160 6.30 14.08 10.67
CA PRO A 160 4.99 13.87 10.01
C PRO A 160 5.13 13.23 8.63
N ALA A 161 4.05 12.61 8.15
CA ALA A 161 4.02 11.98 6.83
C ALA A 161 4.14 13.05 5.72
N ALA A 162 5.05 12.86 4.77
CA ALA A 162 5.31 13.78 3.68
C ALA A 162 5.24 13.08 2.31
N SER A 163 4.88 13.85 1.28
CA SER A 163 5.02 13.43 -0.12
C SER A 163 6.50 13.32 -0.47
N PHE A 164 6.83 12.42 -1.39
CA PHE A 164 8.15 12.26 -1.98
C PHE A 164 8.04 12.23 -3.51
N ASN A 165 9.15 12.31 -4.22
CA ASN A 165 9.13 12.21 -5.68
C ASN A 165 9.21 10.75 -6.12
N ILE A 166 8.55 10.46 -7.24
CA ILE A 166 8.57 9.17 -7.92
C ILE A 166 9.17 9.42 -9.31
N VAL A 167 10.13 8.60 -9.69
CA VAL A 167 10.63 8.49 -11.06
C VAL A 167 9.91 7.32 -11.73
N GLY A 168 9.44 7.52 -12.96
CA GLY A 168 8.80 6.47 -13.73
C GLY A 168 9.10 6.55 -15.21
N TYR A 169 8.90 5.43 -15.90
CA TYR A 169 9.11 5.33 -17.35
C TYR A 169 7.83 4.83 -18.02
N MET A 170 7.43 5.52 -19.08
CA MET A 170 6.25 5.19 -19.87
C MET A 170 6.61 4.22 -21.01
N ASP A 171 5.62 3.53 -21.55
CA ASP A 171 5.76 2.88 -22.84
C ASP A 171 5.83 3.92 -23.97
N ALA A 172 6.07 3.47 -25.21
CA ALA A 172 6.18 4.37 -26.36
C ALA A 172 4.90 5.19 -26.64
N THR A 173 3.73 4.71 -26.18
CA THR A 173 2.45 5.41 -26.35
C THR A 173 2.17 6.42 -25.24
N GLY A 174 2.93 6.39 -24.14
CA GLY A 174 2.69 7.24 -22.98
C GLY A 174 1.50 6.80 -22.12
N THR A 175 0.91 5.63 -22.36
CA THR A 175 -0.34 5.20 -21.70
C THR A 175 -0.09 4.25 -20.53
N VAL A 176 1.06 3.57 -20.53
CA VAL A 176 1.45 2.61 -19.50
C VAL A 176 2.72 3.09 -18.79
N VAL A 177 2.67 3.24 -17.48
CA VAL A 177 3.86 3.33 -16.64
C VAL A 177 4.45 1.92 -16.49
N THR A 178 5.51 1.66 -17.25
CA THR A 178 6.19 0.35 -17.34
C THR A 178 7.01 0.03 -16.09
N THR A 179 7.52 1.07 -15.42
CA THR A 179 8.18 0.99 -14.12
C THR A 179 8.06 2.32 -13.39
N ALA A 180 8.04 2.27 -12.07
CA ALA A 180 8.12 3.44 -11.22
C ALA A 180 8.72 3.07 -9.86
N TYR A 181 9.50 3.98 -9.30
CA TYR A 181 10.17 3.82 -8.01
C TYR A 181 10.32 5.20 -7.33
N PRO A 182 10.41 5.24 -5.99
CA PRO A 182 10.69 6.50 -5.30
C PRO A 182 12.06 7.04 -5.68
N ASP A 183 12.18 8.35 -5.77
CA ASP A 183 13.44 9.07 -5.88
C ASP A 183 14.08 9.13 -4.48
N TYR A 184 15.21 8.42 -4.29
CA TYR A 184 15.90 8.25 -3.00
C TYR A 184 17.20 9.06 -2.94
#